data_AF-A0A4T0C234-F1
#
_entry.id   AF-A0A4T0C234-F1
#
_cell.length_a   1.000
_cell.length_b   1.000
_cell.length_c   1.000
_cell.angle_alpha   90.00
_cell.angle_beta   90.00
_cell.angle_gamma   90.00
#
_symmetry.space_group_name_H-M   'P 1'
#
loop_
_entity.id
_entity.type
_entity.pdbx_description
1 polymer ?
#
loop_
_entity_poly.entity_id
_entity_poly.type
_entity_poly.pdbx_seq_one_letter_code
_entity_poly.pdbx_strand_id
1 'polypeptide(L)'
;MAYRATALLALSGLASLSNAKPIHPKSSAASSAWSGSSHSTSSSWSDSSHSTSSSYQSFPTQVASSKNLLLSNGFPNLSPAALSDVNNAAHGTLSNASAGNITFPADSLTNFQLVAFNEFFEVAFFTSLLTNITTGVPGFEIPAHLNTTFILDTLIAVQAQEELHAINANTKLPVPLSTCEYRFPTTKFDDAIALAATFTDVVLGTLQDIATIFATNGNAGVVRGVAATIGQEGEQNGFYRAIQNKIPSAQPFNYDFAPELNPLSS
;
A
#
# COMPACT_ATOMS: atom_id res chain seq x y z
N MET A 1 -8.60 3.07 35.08
CA MET A 1 -9.26 2.21 34.08
C MET A 1 -8.33 2.11 32.88
N ALA A 2 -7.66 0.97 32.70
CA ALA A 2 -6.73 0.75 31.59
C ALA A 2 -7.50 0.14 30.43
N TYR A 3 -7.68 0.90 29.34
CA TYR A 3 -8.17 0.34 28.09
C TYR A 3 -7.02 -0.44 27.44
N ARG A 4 -7.05 -1.77 27.59
CA ARG A 4 -6.28 -2.67 26.74
C ARG A 4 -6.97 -2.68 25.38
N ALA A 5 -6.43 -1.93 24.43
CA ALA A 5 -6.76 -2.09 23.02
C ALA A 5 -6.15 -3.41 22.55
N THR A 6 -6.90 -4.50 22.73
CA THR A 6 -6.63 -5.73 22.00
C THR A 6 -7.10 -5.46 20.56
N ALA A 7 -6.23 -4.90 19.73
CA ALA A 7 -6.43 -4.83 18.29
C ALA A 7 -6.30 -6.26 17.75
N LEU A 8 -7.37 -7.04 17.94
CA LEU A 8 -7.61 -8.25 17.19
C LEU A 8 -7.95 -7.79 15.77
N LEU A 9 -6.94 -7.55 14.94
CA LEU A 9 -7.12 -7.92 13.53
C LEU A 9 -7.48 -9.39 13.59
N ALA A 10 -8.74 -9.72 13.32
CA ALA A 10 -9.19 -11.09 13.16
C ALA A 10 -8.52 -11.66 11.89
N LEU A 11 -7.23 -11.93 11.97
CA LEU A 11 -6.47 -12.75 11.03
C LEU A 11 -6.83 -14.25 11.16
N SER A 12 -7.79 -14.58 12.04
CA SER A 12 -8.36 -15.92 12.16
C SER A 12 -9.30 -16.22 10.98
N GLY A 13 -8.73 -16.48 9.80
CA GLY A 13 -9.50 -16.93 8.64
C GLY A 13 -8.71 -17.28 7.38
N LEU A 14 -7.49 -16.76 7.19
CA LEU A 14 -6.77 -16.92 5.92
C LEU A 14 -5.83 -18.13 5.92
N ALA A 15 -6.39 -19.30 6.16
CA ALA A 15 -5.77 -20.58 5.84
C ALA A 15 -6.60 -21.26 4.74
N SER A 16 -6.55 -20.75 3.50
CA SER A 16 -6.80 -21.52 2.27
C SER A 16 -6.92 -20.61 1.05
N LEU A 17 -5.81 -20.16 0.46
CA LEU A 17 -5.80 -19.72 -0.96
C LEU A 17 -4.44 -20.00 -1.60
N SER A 18 -4.11 -21.29 -1.73
CA SER A 18 -3.09 -21.77 -2.65
C SER A 18 -3.73 -22.75 -3.61
N ASN A 19 -4.45 -22.23 -4.63
CA ASN A 19 -4.80 -23.01 -5.82
C ASN A 19 -5.25 -22.08 -6.97
N ALA A 20 -4.33 -21.29 -7.51
CA ALA A 20 -4.42 -20.83 -8.89
C ALA A 20 -3.41 -21.64 -9.70
N LYS A 21 -3.90 -22.55 -10.54
CA LYS A 21 -3.09 -23.39 -11.42
C LYS A 21 -2.70 -22.55 -12.65
N PRO A 22 -1.42 -22.48 -13.06
CA PRO A 22 -1.03 -21.77 -14.26
C PRO A 22 -1.68 -22.37 -15.50
N ILE A 23 -2.40 -21.56 -16.28
CA ILE A 23 -2.84 -21.94 -17.63
C ILE A 23 -1.67 -21.65 -18.58
N HIS A 24 -1.00 -22.69 -19.05
CA HIS A 24 -0.02 -22.58 -20.12
C HIS A 24 -0.72 -22.21 -21.45
N PRO A 25 -0.33 -21.14 -22.16
CA PRO A 25 -0.79 -20.94 -23.51
C PRO A 25 -0.11 -21.95 -24.44
N LYS A 26 -0.92 -22.73 -25.14
CA LYS A 26 -0.50 -23.61 -26.23
C LYS A 26 0.11 -22.77 -27.35
N SER A 27 1.29 -23.17 -27.80
CA SER A 27 1.90 -22.67 -29.03
C SER A 27 1.03 -23.03 -30.23
N SER A 28 0.64 -22.03 -31.01
CA SER A 28 0.20 -22.23 -32.40
C SER A 28 0.84 -21.15 -33.26
N ALA A 29 1.76 -21.58 -34.10
CA ALA A 29 2.28 -20.82 -35.22
C ALA A 29 1.14 -20.53 -36.20
N ALA A 30 1.02 -19.27 -36.61
CA ALA A 30 0.29 -18.89 -37.81
C ALA A 30 1.00 -17.70 -38.47
N SER A 31 1.64 -18.00 -39.59
CA SER A 31 2.14 -17.07 -40.57
C SER A 31 0.99 -16.39 -41.30
N SER A 32 1.00 -15.07 -41.39
CA SER A 32 0.46 -14.36 -42.56
C SER A 32 1.02 -12.95 -42.63
N ALA A 33 1.68 -12.69 -43.75
CA ALA A 33 2.23 -11.41 -44.16
C ALA A 33 1.13 -10.35 -44.29
N TRP A 34 1.42 -9.14 -43.83
CA TRP A 34 0.74 -7.94 -44.30
C TRP A 34 1.79 -6.88 -44.62
N SER A 35 2.03 -6.68 -45.92
CA SER A 35 2.79 -5.56 -46.46
C SER A 35 1.95 -4.28 -46.36
N GLY A 36 2.48 -3.24 -45.73
CA GLY A 36 1.82 -1.94 -45.63
C GLY A 36 2.85 -0.82 -45.47
N SER A 37 3.27 -0.30 -46.61
CA SER A 37 3.75 1.06 -46.89
C SER A 37 4.47 1.87 -45.80
N SER A 38 5.75 2.07 -46.06
CA SER A 38 6.63 3.11 -45.55
C SER A 38 6.00 4.51 -45.57
N HIS A 39 5.98 5.17 -44.41
CA HIS A 39 5.99 6.64 -44.27
C HIS A 39 7.07 7.00 -43.26
N SER A 40 8.18 7.53 -43.77
CA SER A 40 9.27 8.11 -42.99
C SER A 40 8.83 9.46 -42.42
N THR A 41 8.59 9.52 -41.12
CA THR A 41 8.59 10.78 -40.37
C THR A 41 9.67 10.68 -39.30
N SER A 42 10.82 11.28 -39.58
CA SER A 42 11.88 11.49 -38.61
C SER A 42 11.40 12.51 -37.58
N SER A 43 10.84 12.05 -36.48
CA SER A 43 10.78 12.82 -35.24
C SER A 43 11.84 12.26 -34.31
N SER A 44 12.94 13.00 -34.20
CA SER A 44 14.01 12.74 -33.25
C SER A 44 13.47 13.04 -31.85
N TRP A 45 12.84 12.06 -31.22
CA TRP A 45 12.57 12.10 -29.79
C TRP A 45 13.91 11.97 -29.09
N SER A 46 14.41 13.10 -28.61
CA SER A 46 15.57 13.18 -27.73
C SER A 46 15.30 12.30 -26.52
N ASP A 47 15.94 11.14 -26.50
CA ASP A 47 16.01 10.26 -25.34
C ASP A 47 16.61 11.08 -24.20
N SER A 48 15.74 11.56 -23.31
CA SER A 48 16.17 12.14 -22.05
C SER A 48 16.64 10.96 -21.22
N SER A 49 17.93 10.65 -21.34
CA SER A 49 18.66 9.82 -20.41
C SER A 49 18.17 10.17 -19.00
N HIS A 50 17.38 9.29 -18.41
CA HIS A 50 16.99 9.38 -17.02
C HIS A 50 18.31 9.36 -16.24
N SER A 51 18.74 10.56 -15.88
CA SER A 51 19.81 10.77 -14.92
C SER A 51 19.36 10.04 -13.67
N THR A 52 20.00 8.90 -13.39
CA THR A 52 19.90 8.18 -12.12
C THR A 52 20.57 9.04 -11.05
N SER A 53 19.99 10.19 -10.75
CA SER A 53 20.29 10.94 -9.55
C SER A 53 19.68 10.15 -8.42
N SER A 54 20.55 9.38 -7.76
CA SER A 54 20.32 8.62 -6.53
C SER A 54 19.93 9.51 -5.34
N SER A 55 18.89 10.33 -5.48
CA SER A 55 18.32 11.12 -4.38
C SER A 55 17.51 10.26 -3.40
N TYR A 56 17.19 9.01 -3.75
CA TYR A 56 16.45 8.08 -2.89
C TYR A 56 17.29 7.41 -1.80
N GLN A 57 18.64 7.49 -1.86
CA GLN A 57 19.51 6.88 -0.85
C GLN A 57 19.44 7.53 0.54
N SER A 58 18.72 8.65 0.70
CA SER A 58 18.55 9.33 1.98
C SER A 58 17.16 9.20 2.60
N PHE A 59 16.22 8.46 1.99
CA PHE A 59 14.91 8.27 2.62
C PHE A 59 15.04 7.39 3.88
N PRO A 60 14.40 7.73 5.01
CA PRO A 60 14.57 7.04 6.28
C PRO A 60 14.10 5.59 6.20
N THR A 61 15.04 4.66 6.03
CA THR A 61 14.78 3.22 6.14
C THR A 61 14.99 2.70 7.56
N GLN A 62 15.13 3.59 8.56
CA GLN A 62 15.50 3.24 9.92
C GLN A 62 14.53 3.77 10.97
N VAL A 63 14.30 2.93 11.98
CA VAL A 63 13.52 3.26 13.17
C VAL A 63 14.46 3.82 14.25
N ALA A 64 14.27 5.07 14.66
CA ALA A 64 14.98 5.67 15.80
C ALA A 64 14.43 5.18 17.15
N SER A 65 13.15 4.84 17.24
CA SER A 65 12.55 4.15 18.39
C SER A 65 11.35 3.29 17.99
N SER A 66 11.45 1.97 18.18
CA SER A 66 10.40 1.01 17.80
C SER A 66 9.19 1.03 18.73
N LYS A 67 9.35 1.47 19.99
CA LYS A 67 8.27 1.52 20.97
C LYS A 67 7.18 2.53 20.61
N ASN A 68 7.56 3.60 19.91
CA ASN A 68 6.69 4.71 19.53
C ASN A 68 6.78 5.02 18.02
N LEU A 69 7.24 4.08 17.19
CA LEU A 69 7.43 4.28 15.74
C LEU A 69 8.00 5.67 15.39
N LEU A 70 9.11 6.02 16.03
CA LEU A 70 9.84 7.24 15.69
C LEU A 70 10.83 6.88 14.59
N LEU A 71 10.62 7.40 13.39
CA LEU A 71 11.57 7.21 12.30
C LEU A 71 12.69 8.26 12.36
N SER A 72 13.81 7.98 11.69
CA SER A 72 14.97 8.88 11.69
C SER A 72 14.72 10.26 11.06
N ASN A 73 13.68 10.41 10.23
CA ASN A 73 13.24 11.71 9.68
C ASN A 73 12.34 12.52 10.63
N GLY A 74 11.99 11.97 11.80
CA GLY A 74 11.12 12.61 12.78
C GLY A 74 9.63 12.24 12.67
N PHE A 75 9.25 11.30 11.80
CA PHE A 75 7.88 10.77 11.77
C PHE A 75 7.47 10.26 13.17
N PRO A 76 6.24 10.55 13.66
CA PRO A 76 5.11 11.16 12.94
C PRO A 76 5.06 12.69 12.94
N ASN A 77 6.03 13.36 13.57
CA ASN A 77 6.06 14.82 13.71
C ASN A 77 7.15 15.41 12.82
N LEU A 78 6.94 15.36 11.51
CA LEU A 78 7.91 15.79 10.51
C LEU A 78 8.18 17.30 10.61
N SER A 79 9.46 17.67 10.50
CA SER A 79 9.84 19.07 10.22
C SER A 79 9.40 19.47 8.80
N PRO A 80 9.27 20.76 8.47
CA PRO A 80 8.93 21.18 7.11
C PRO A 80 9.88 20.65 6.03
N ALA A 81 11.19 20.55 6.33
CA ALA A 81 12.17 19.97 5.43
C ALA A 81 11.92 18.46 5.24
N ALA A 82 11.74 17.73 6.35
CA ALA A 82 11.43 16.30 6.29
C ALA A 82 10.11 16.01 5.54
N LEU A 83 9.08 16.83 5.73
CA LEU A 83 7.83 16.71 4.97
C LEU A 83 8.06 16.95 3.47
N SER A 84 8.94 17.89 3.10
CA SER A 84 9.31 18.08 1.69
C SER A 84 9.99 16.85 1.10
N ASP A 85 10.88 16.20 1.86
CA ASP A 85 11.55 14.98 1.41
C ASP A 85 10.57 13.81 1.29
N VAL A 86 9.64 13.66 2.24
CA VAL A 86 8.54 12.68 2.17
C VAL A 86 7.65 12.92 0.97
N ASN A 87 7.25 14.17 0.70
CA ASN A 87 6.45 14.49 -0.48
C ASN A 87 7.17 14.10 -1.79
N ASN A 88 8.47 14.38 -1.88
CA ASN A 88 9.27 14.03 -3.05
C ASN A 88 9.35 12.51 -3.24
N ALA A 89 9.62 11.75 -2.17
CA ALA A 89 9.70 10.30 -2.20
C ALA A 89 8.33 9.65 -2.48
N ALA A 90 7.25 10.21 -1.94
CA ALA A 90 5.88 9.73 -2.16
C ALA A 90 5.33 10.04 -3.56
N HIS A 91 6.07 10.82 -4.37
CA HIS A 91 5.61 11.37 -5.65
C HIS A 91 4.29 12.15 -5.52
N GLY A 92 4.07 12.79 -4.36
CA GLY A 92 2.79 13.35 -3.99
C GLY A 92 2.88 14.25 -2.77
N THR A 93 1.75 14.83 -2.34
CA THR A 93 1.71 15.70 -1.17
C THR A 93 0.52 15.36 -0.29
N LEU A 94 0.54 15.80 0.96
CA LEU A 94 -0.65 15.78 1.82
C LEU A 94 -1.84 16.41 1.11
N SER A 95 -3.02 15.80 1.28
CA SER A 95 -4.25 16.32 0.71
C SER A 95 -4.54 17.72 1.25
N ASN A 96 -4.75 18.68 0.33
CA ASN A 96 -5.25 20.02 0.66
C ASN A 96 -6.79 20.09 0.65
N ALA A 97 -7.47 18.95 0.46
CA ALA A 97 -8.91 18.89 0.46
C ALA A 97 -9.48 19.28 1.82
N SER A 98 -10.38 20.27 1.84
CA SER A 98 -11.18 20.54 3.04
C SER A 98 -12.03 19.32 3.34
N ALA A 99 -11.83 18.75 4.54
CA ALA A 99 -12.66 17.68 5.07
C ALA A 99 -14.04 18.17 5.52
N GLY A 100 -14.28 19.48 5.51
CA GLY A 100 -15.46 20.10 6.11
C GLY A 100 -15.49 19.91 7.64
N ASN A 101 -16.67 20.07 8.23
CA ASN A 101 -16.87 19.74 9.64
C ASN A 101 -16.97 18.22 9.78
N ILE A 102 -15.96 17.59 10.36
CA ILE A 102 -15.98 16.16 10.67
C ILE A 102 -16.72 15.95 11.99
N THR A 103 -17.65 15.00 12.00
CA THR A 103 -18.33 14.53 13.21
C THR A 103 -17.85 13.14 13.58
N PHE A 104 -17.90 12.81 14.87
CA PHE A 104 -17.41 11.54 15.42
C PHE A 104 -18.52 10.76 16.15
N PRO A 105 -19.62 10.36 15.49
CA PRO A 105 -20.45 9.28 16.03
C PRO A 105 -19.59 8.03 16.24
N ALA A 106 -20.00 7.12 17.13
CA ALA A 106 -19.20 5.99 17.58
C ALA A 106 -18.59 5.18 16.42
N ASP A 107 -19.37 4.89 15.38
CA ASP A 107 -18.92 4.14 14.22
C ASP A 107 -17.90 4.93 13.39
N SER A 108 -18.12 6.23 13.15
CA SER A 108 -17.13 7.04 12.44
C SER A 108 -15.84 7.19 13.22
N LEU A 109 -15.92 7.38 14.55
CA LEU A 109 -14.71 7.44 15.39
C LEU A 109 -13.91 6.15 15.30
N THR A 110 -14.58 5.00 15.44
CA THR A 110 -13.93 3.67 15.36
C THR A 110 -13.28 3.48 13.98
N ASN A 111 -13.97 3.86 12.90
CA ASN A 111 -13.43 3.73 11.55
C ASN A 111 -12.27 4.70 11.27
N PHE A 112 -12.32 5.95 11.74
CA PHE A 112 -11.16 6.86 11.64
C PHE A 112 -9.96 6.33 12.42
N GLN A 113 -10.17 5.73 13.59
CA GLN A 113 -9.11 5.12 14.38
C GLN A 113 -8.54 3.88 13.69
N LEU A 114 -9.39 3.06 13.06
CA LEU A 114 -8.96 1.89 12.29
C LEU A 114 -8.09 2.30 11.09
N VAL A 115 -8.50 3.31 10.32
CA VAL A 115 -7.69 3.87 9.23
C VAL A 115 -6.35 4.32 9.78
N ALA A 116 -6.32 5.25 10.74
CA ALA A 116 -5.07 5.77 11.28
C ALA A 116 -4.15 4.68 11.87
N PHE A 117 -4.72 3.65 12.49
CA PHE A 117 -3.96 2.50 12.97
C PHE A 117 -3.31 1.70 11.83
N ASN A 118 -4.06 1.42 10.75
CA ASN A 118 -3.54 0.71 9.59
C ASN A 118 -2.40 1.48 8.93
N GLU A 119 -2.58 2.80 8.72
CA GLU A 119 -1.50 3.61 8.12
C GLU A 119 -0.21 3.56 8.97
N PHE A 120 -0.32 3.63 10.31
CA PHE A 120 0.85 3.48 11.18
C PHE A 120 1.46 2.08 11.13
N PHE A 121 0.63 1.04 11.03
CA PHE A 121 1.09 -0.33 10.87
C PHE A 121 1.89 -0.48 9.58
N GLU A 122 1.44 0.13 8.48
CA GLU A 122 2.09 0.04 7.17
C GLU A 122 3.40 0.82 7.14
N VAL A 123 3.44 2.03 7.71
CA VAL A 123 4.71 2.75 7.93
C VAL A 123 5.69 1.86 8.70
N ALA A 124 5.28 1.27 9.82
CA ALA A 124 6.14 0.38 10.60
C ALA A 124 6.61 -0.84 9.81
N PHE A 125 5.71 -1.44 9.01
CA PHE A 125 5.99 -2.62 8.21
C PHE A 125 7.01 -2.32 7.12
N PHE A 126 6.77 -1.29 6.31
CA PHE A 126 7.65 -0.94 5.19
C PHE A 126 8.99 -0.40 5.67
N THR A 127 9.04 0.35 6.77
CA THR A 127 10.33 0.69 7.38
C THR A 127 11.08 -0.58 7.81
N SER A 128 10.42 -1.52 8.50
CA SER A 128 11.07 -2.77 8.92
C SER A 128 11.58 -3.60 7.73
N LEU A 129 10.79 -3.68 6.65
CA LEU A 129 11.17 -4.39 5.43
C LEU A 129 12.39 -3.72 4.77
N LEU A 130 12.34 -2.40 4.58
CA LEU A 130 13.46 -1.63 4.02
C LEU A 130 14.71 -1.71 4.89
N THR A 131 14.59 -1.66 6.22
CA THR A 131 15.73 -1.88 7.14
C THR A 131 16.35 -3.25 6.86
N ASN A 132 15.55 -4.32 6.83
CA ASN A 132 16.06 -5.68 6.65
C ASN A 132 16.76 -5.86 5.30
N ILE A 133 16.19 -5.33 4.22
CA ILE A 133 16.80 -5.38 2.88
C ILE A 133 18.11 -4.60 2.87
N THR A 134 18.11 -3.34 3.32
CA THR A 134 19.24 -2.42 3.19
C THR A 134 20.40 -2.74 4.15
N THR A 135 20.13 -3.44 5.25
CA THR A 135 21.16 -3.91 6.20
C THR A 135 21.63 -5.33 5.93
N GLY A 136 21.08 -6.00 4.90
CA GLY A 136 21.51 -7.35 4.50
C GLY A 136 21.13 -8.43 5.51
N VAL A 137 19.95 -8.33 6.13
CA VAL A 137 19.44 -9.38 7.02
C VAL A 137 19.22 -10.66 6.18
N PRO A 138 19.80 -11.81 6.59
CA PRO A 138 19.64 -13.06 5.85
C PRO A 138 18.18 -13.43 5.60
N GLY A 139 17.85 -13.76 4.35
CA GLY A 139 16.49 -14.07 3.89
C GLY A 139 15.76 -12.88 3.26
N PHE A 140 16.17 -11.64 3.53
CA PHE A 140 15.55 -10.43 2.98
C PHE A 140 16.26 -9.90 1.72
N GLU A 141 17.16 -10.69 1.14
CA GLU A 141 17.76 -10.34 -0.14
C GLU A 141 16.70 -10.30 -1.24
N ILE A 142 16.74 -9.26 -2.07
CA ILE A 142 15.89 -9.19 -3.27
C ILE A 142 16.35 -10.29 -4.24
N PRO A 143 15.45 -11.17 -4.71
CA PRO A 143 15.80 -12.22 -5.67
C PRO A 143 16.51 -11.66 -6.91
N ALA A 144 17.58 -12.33 -7.36
CA ALA A 144 18.44 -11.84 -8.45
C ALA A 144 17.75 -11.63 -9.81
N HIS A 145 16.57 -12.23 -10.01
CA HIS A 145 15.78 -12.06 -11.23
C HIS A 145 14.89 -10.81 -11.20
N LEU A 146 14.75 -10.17 -10.04
CA LEU A 146 14.04 -8.90 -9.88
C LEU A 146 15.02 -7.73 -10.00
N ASN A 147 14.50 -6.59 -10.46
CA ASN A 147 15.28 -5.36 -10.55
C ASN A 147 15.39 -4.71 -9.16
N THR A 148 16.49 -4.94 -8.45
CA THR A 148 16.74 -4.42 -7.09
C THR A 148 16.48 -2.92 -6.95
N THR A 149 16.96 -2.10 -7.89
CA THR A 149 16.76 -0.65 -7.84
C THR A 149 15.29 -0.30 -7.92
N PHE A 150 14.57 -0.87 -8.89
CA PHE A 150 13.13 -0.63 -9.03
C PHE A 150 12.33 -1.07 -7.80
N ILE A 151 12.67 -2.23 -7.21
CA ILE A 151 12.02 -2.71 -5.98
C ILE A 151 12.27 -1.75 -4.82
N LEU A 152 13.51 -1.32 -4.60
CA LEU A 152 13.87 -0.40 -3.52
C LEU A 152 13.19 0.96 -3.70
N ASP A 153 13.25 1.54 -4.90
CA ASP A 153 12.60 2.82 -5.20
C ASP A 153 11.09 2.73 -4.99
N THR A 154 10.45 1.63 -5.41
CA THR A 154 9.02 1.40 -5.19
C THR A 154 8.68 1.30 -3.70
N LEU A 155 9.44 0.51 -2.92
CA LEU A 155 9.19 0.35 -1.48
C LEU A 155 9.43 1.64 -0.70
N ILE A 156 10.40 2.46 -1.13
CA ILE A 156 10.64 3.79 -0.56
C ILE A 156 9.45 4.72 -0.84
N ALA A 157 8.95 4.72 -2.07
CA ALA A 157 7.77 5.50 -2.43
C ALA A 157 6.55 5.08 -1.61
N VAL A 158 6.32 3.77 -1.46
CA VAL A 158 5.25 3.21 -0.61
C VAL A 158 5.40 3.70 0.84
N GLN A 159 6.56 3.51 1.47
CA GLN A 159 6.74 3.97 2.85
C GLN A 159 6.43 5.46 3.01
N ALA A 160 6.89 6.29 2.05
CA ALA A 160 6.64 7.72 2.07
C ALA A 160 5.15 8.05 1.90
N GLN A 161 4.43 7.33 1.03
CA GLN A 161 2.99 7.45 0.86
C GLN A 161 2.26 7.12 2.17
N GLU A 162 2.67 6.05 2.86
CA GLU A 162 2.07 5.67 4.15
C GLU A 162 2.36 6.67 5.26
N GLU A 163 3.54 7.32 5.25
CA GLU A 163 3.79 8.43 6.17
C GLU A 163 2.78 9.58 5.95
N LEU A 164 2.49 9.91 4.68
CA LEU A 164 1.49 10.92 4.33
C LEU A 164 0.07 10.48 4.70
N HIS A 165 -0.30 9.23 4.43
CA HIS A 165 -1.60 8.69 4.80
C HIS A 165 -1.79 8.68 6.32
N ALA A 166 -0.79 8.23 7.07
CA ALA A 166 -0.82 8.20 8.53
C ALA A 166 -0.98 9.60 9.14
N ILE A 167 -0.21 10.58 8.66
CA ILE A 167 -0.35 11.99 9.09
C ILE A 167 -1.76 12.49 8.75
N ASN A 168 -2.22 12.24 7.53
CA ASN A 168 -3.53 12.69 7.05
C ASN A 168 -4.68 12.06 7.85
N ALA A 169 -4.61 10.78 8.21
CA ALA A 169 -5.63 10.09 8.99
C ALA A 169 -5.59 10.51 10.46
N ASN A 170 -4.41 10.50 11.07
CA ASN A 170 -4.24 10.73 12.50
C ASN A 170 -4.57 12.16 12.93
N THR A 171 -4.27 13.15 12.08
CA THR A 171 -4.57 14.57 12.35
C THR A 171 -6.06 14.90 12.29
N LYS A 172 -6.89 14.02 11.70
CA LYS A 172 -8.35 14.20 11.69
C LYS A 172 -9.00 13.77 12.98
N LEU A 173 -8.38 12.90 13.77
CA LEU A 173 -8.97 12.40 15.00
C LEU A 173 -9.10 13.50 16.06
N PRO A 174 -10.15 13.48 16.89
CA PRO A 174 -10.28 14.42 18.00
C PRO A 174 -9.16 14.22 19.04
N VAL A 175 -8.69 12.98 19.17
CA VAL A 175 -7.49 12.60 19.94
C VAL A 175 -6.63 11.76 19.01
N PRO A 176 -5.48 12.27 18.55
CA PRO A 176 -4.56 11.50 17.72
C PRO A 176 -4.15 10.20 18.42
N LEU A 177 -4.07 9.11 17.66
CA LEU A 177 -3.53 7.84 18.13
C LEU A 177 -2.05 7.98 18.44
N SER A 178 -1.65 7.32 19.54
CA SER A 178 -0.26 7.00 19.81
C SER A 178 0.12 5.72 19.08
N THR A 179 1.32 5.70 18.53
CA THR A 179 1.96 4.52 17.94
C THR A 179 2.28 3.47 19.00
N CYS A 180 2.45 2.22 18.57
CA CYS A 180 2.85 1.09 19.42
C CYS A 180 4.05 0.34 18.84
N GLU A 181 4.52 -0.68 19.55
CA GLU A 181 5.51 -1.63 19.02
C GLU A 181 4.82 -2.63 18.09
N TYR A 182 5.31 -2.72 16.86
CA TYR A 182 4.83 -3.66 15.85
C TYR A 182 5.82 -4.82 15.69
N ARG A 183 5.29 -6.03 15.47
CA ARG A 183 6.08 -7.22 15.20
C ARG A 183 5.49 -7.96 14.02
N PHE A 184 6.32 -8.23 13.03
CA PHE A 184 5.90 -8.86 11.78
C PHE A 184 6.43 -10.30 11.72
N PRO A 185 5.59 -11.29 11.39
CA PRO A 185 5.97 -12.70 11.39
C PRO A 185 6.69 -13.11 10.09
N THR A 186 7.60 -12.28 9.59
CA THR A 186 8.29 -12.51 8.31
C THR A 186 9.78 -12.67 8.54
N THR A 187 10.39 -13.65 7.89
CA THR A 187 11.83 -13.93 7.99
C THR A 187 12.53 -13.90 6.65
N LYS A 188 11.80 -13.60 5.56
CA LYS A 188 12.35 -13.50 4.21
C LYS A 188 11.55 -12.53 3.35
N PHE A 189 12.18 -12.04 2.28
CA PHE A 189 11.62 -11.06 1.34
C PHE A 189 10.26 -11.50 0.78
N ASP A 190 10.17 -12.72 0.24
CA ASP A 190 8.93 -13.22 -0.38
C ASP A 190 7.76 -13.28 0.61
N ASP A 191 8.00 -13.68 1.87
CA ASP A 191 6.96 -13.72 2.91
C ASP A 191 6.53 -12.31 3.31
N ALA A 192 7.45 -11.35 3.33
CA ALA A 192 7.14 -9.95 3.59
C ALA A 192 6.27 -9.36 2.48
N ILE A 193 6.62 -9.59 1.21
CA ILE A 193 5.78 -9.15 0.09
C ILE A 193 4.42 -9.85 0.08
N ALA A 194 4.35 -11.13 0.45
CA ALA A 194 3.08 -11.84 0.59
C ALA A 194 2.22 -11.27 1.74
N LEU A 195 2.84 -10.91 2.87
CA LEU A 195 2.15 -10.26 3.98
C LEU A 195 1.66 -8.86 3.57
N ALA A 196 2.47 -8.09 2.83
CA ALA A 196 2.09 -6.81 2.25
C ALA A 196 0.81 -6.91 1.42
N ALA A 197 0.81 -7.78 0.41
CA ALA A 197 -0.37 -8.03 -0.40
C ALA A 197 -1.59 -8.43 0.44
N THR A 198 -1.39 -9.22 1.50
CA THR A 198 -2.50 -9.71 2.34
C THR A 198 -3.16 -8.59 3.14
N PHE A 199 -2.40 -7.74 3.83
CA PHE A 199 -3.01 -6.68 4.60
C PHE A 199 -3.57 -5.58 3.68
N THR A 200 -2.93 -5.31 2.54
CA THR A 200 -3.46 -4.34 1.56
C THR A 200 -4.78 -4.82 0.96
N ASP A 201 -4.94 -6.12 0.67
CA ASP A 201 -6.23 -6.69 0.26
C ASP A 201 -7.32 -6.43 1.31
N VAL A 202 -7.00 -6.60 2.61
CA VAL A 202 -7.93 -6.33 3.72
C VAL A 202 -8.27 -4.84 3.83
N VAL A 203 -7.28 -3.96 3.71
CA VAL A 203 -7.48 -2.50 3.72
C VAL A 203 -8.38 -2.08 2.56
N LEU A 204 -8.11 -2.56 1.34
CA LEU A 204 -8.91 -2.27 0.15
C LEU A 204 -10.38 -2.66 0.31
N GLY A 205 -10.66 -3.80 0.95
CA GLY A 205 -12.04 -4.18 1.30
C GLY A 205 -12.67 -3.24 2.32
N THR A 206 -11.95 -3.00 3.40
CA THR A 206 -12.45 -2.22 4.55
C THR A 206 -12.69 -0.76 4.18
N LEU A 207 -11.82 -0.15 3.37
CA LEU A 207 -11.94 1.26 3.00
C LEU A 207 -13.21 1.56 2.17
N GLN A 208 -13.73 0.59 1.41
CA GLN A 208 -14.99 0.74 0.67
C GLN A 208 -16.18 0.90 1.63
N ASP A 209 -16.23 0.09 2.69
CA ASP A 209 -17.27 0.21 3.72
C ASP A 209 -17.11 1.50 4.52
N ILE A 210 -15.88 1.85 4.88
CA ILE A 210 -15.57 3.10 5.58
C ILE A 210 -16.04 4.32 4.77
N ALA A 211 -15.82 4.33 3.45
CA ALA A 211 -16.29 5.41 2.59
C ALA A 211 -17.81 5.57 2.65
N THR A 212 -18.55 4.45 2.61
CA THR A 212 -20.00 4.43 2.76
C THR A 212 -20.43 4.95 4.14
N ILE A 213 -19.82 4.45 5.22
CA ILE A 213 -20.12 4.85 6.60
C ILE A 213 -19.89 6.36 6.79
N PHE A 214 -18.77 6.89 6.29
CA PHE A 214 -18.48 8.31 6.36
C PHE A 214 -19.48 9.14 5.57
N ALA A 215 -19.87 8.72 4.36
CA ALA A 215 -20.89 9.42 3.60
C ALA A 215 -22.23 9.47 4.36
N THR A 216 -22.70 8.35 4.89
CA THR A 216 -23.97 8.23 5.61
C THR A 216 -23.98 9.02 6.92
N ASN A 217 -22.84 9.10 7.61
CA ASN A 217 -22.71 9.85 8.87
C ASN A 217 -22.44 11.36 8.66
N GLY A 218 -22.65 11.89 7.46
CA GLY A 218 -22.47 13.32 7.17
C GLY A 218 -21.02 13.77 7.02
N ASN A 219 -20.06 12.83 6.98
CA ASN A 219 -18.64 13.06 6.78
C ASN A 219 -18.24 12.94 5.30
N ALA A 220 -19.10 13.35 4.37
CA ALA A 220 -18.84 13.24 2.93
C ALA A 220 -17.54 13.94 2.48
N GLY A 221 -17.08 14.97 3.22
CA GLY A 221 -15.85 15.69 2.93
C GLY A 221 -14.57 14.84 2.99
N VAL A 222 -14.57 13.71 3.72
CA VAL A 222 -13.40 12.81 3.79
C VAL A 222 -13.46 11.65 2.79
N VAL A 223 -14.62 11.39 2.16
CA VAL A 223 -14.83 10.26 1.25
C VAL A 223 -13.88 10.31 0.06
N ARG A 224 -13.62 11.51 -0.49
CA ARG A 224 -12.64 11.69 -1.57
C ARG A 224 -11.22 11.32 -1.14
N GLY A 225 -10.86 11.58 0.12
CA GLY A 225 -9.58 11.16 0.68
C GLY A 225 -9.47 9.64 0.75
N VAL A 226 -10.52 8.98 1.27
CA VAL A 226 -10.60 7.51 1.32
C VAL A 226 -10.51 6.90 -0.09
N ALA A 227 -11.23 7.46 -1.06
CA ALA A 227 -11.18 6.99 -2.44
C ALA A 227 -9.80 7.16 -3.09
N ALA A 228 -9.07 8.24 -2.76
CA ALA A 228 -7.70 8.42 -3.22
C ALA A 228 -6.74 7.38 -2.62
N THR A 229 -6.87 7.10 -1.32
CA THR A 229 -6.11 6.03 -0.65
C THR A 229 -6.41 4.67 -1.28
N ILE A 230 -7.69 4.31 -1.52
CA ILE A 230 -8.05 3.06 -2.23
C ILE A 230 -7.33 2.94 -3.59
N GLY A 231 -7.22 4.04 -4.34
CA GLY A 231 -6.48 4.05 -5.61
C GLY A 231 -5.01 3.71 -5.43
N GLN A 232 -4.34 4.35 -4.47
CA GLN A 232 -2.94 4.09 -4.13
C GLN A 232 -2.73 2.66 -3.65
N GLU A 233 -3.51 2.20 -2.67
CA GLU A 233 -3.45 0.81 -2.17
C GLU A 233 -3.63 -0.22 -3.30
N GLY A 234 -4.49 0.08 -4.28
CA GLY A 234 -4.70 -0.77 -5.45
C GLY A 234 -3.45 -0.91 -6.33
N GLU A 235 -2.73 0.20 -6.56
CA GLU A 235 -1.47 0.22 -7.31
C GLU A 235 -0.38 -0.56 -6.58
N GLN A 236 -0.25 -0.34 -5.27
CA GLN A 236 0.71 -1.03 -4.40
C GLN A 236 0.46 -2.55 -4.37
N ASN A 237 -0.79 -2.96 -4.18
CA ASN A 237 -1.16 -4.37 -4.22
C ASN A 237 -0.87 -5.00 -5.59
N GLY A 238 -1.16 -4.28 -6.67
CA GLY A 238 -0.80 -4.70 -8.03
C GLY A 238 0.69 -4.98 -8.18
N PHE A 239 1.54 -4.11 -7.64
CA PHE A 239 2.99 -4.32 -7.58
C PHE A 239 3.38 -5.55 -6.76
N TYR A 240 2.88 -5.70 -5.53
CA TYR A 240 3.21 -6.87 -4.69
C TYR A 240 2.82 -8.19 -5.36
N ARG A 241 1.69 -8.20 -6.07
CA ARG A 241 1.24 -9.36 -6.83
C ARG A 241 2.13 -9.63 -8.03
N ALA A 242 2.51 -8.60 -8.78
CA ALA A 242 3.36 -8.73 -9.96
C ALA A 242 4.72 -9.38 -9.62
N ILE A 243 5.37 -8.92 -8.56
CA ILE A 243 6.70 -9.44 -8.17
C ILE A 243 6.64 -10.84 -7.54
N GLN A 244 5.43 -11.31 -7.19
CA GLN A 244 5.14 -12.70 -6.80
C GLN A 244 4.69 -13.57 -8.00
N ASN A 245 4.81 -13.09 -9.25
CA ASN A 245 4.30 -13.74 -10.45
C ASN A 245 2.79 -14.03 -10.42
N LYS A 246 2.01 -13.18 -9.74
CA LYS A 246 0.54 -13.20 -9.76
C LYS A 246 0.03 -12.15 -10.74
N ILE A 247 -1.21 -12.33 -11.22
CA ILE A 247 -1.89 -11.30 -12.01
C ILE A 247 -2.09 -10.05 -11.12
N PRO A 248 -1.62 -8.85 -11.53
CA PRO A 248 -1.74 -7.63 -10.72
C PRO A 248 -3.19 -7.29 -10.38
N SER A 249 -4.11 -7.46 -11.34
CA SER A 249 -5.54 -7.35 -11.11
C SER A 249 -6.01 -8.49 -10.20
N ALA A 250 -6.35 -8.14 -8.96
CA ALA A 250 -7.00 -9.02 -7.99
C ALA A 250 -8.48 -9.27 -8.36
N GLN A 251 -9.23 -9.98 -7.53
CA GLN A 251 -10.66 -10.21 -7.78
C GLN A 251 -11.42 -8.87 -7.79
N PRO A 252 -12.47 -8.74 -8.61
CA PRO A 252 -13.18 -7.47 -8.77
C PRO A 252 -13.88 -7.01 -7.48
N PHE A 253 -14.29 -7.95 -6.62
CA PHE A 253 -14.93 -7.69 -5.34
C PHE A 253 -14.24 -8.53 -4.27
N ASN A 254 -13.25 -7.96 -3.60
CA ASN A 254 -12.42 -8.71 -2.65
C ASN A 254 -13.18 -9.25 -1.42
N TYR A 255 -14.47 -8.88 -1.22
CA TYR A 255 -15.32 -9.33 -0.11
C TYR A 255 -16.82 -9.48 -0.41
N ASP A 256 -17.25 -9.60 -1.67
CA ASP A 256 -18.64 -10.00 -1.93
C ASP A 256 -18.77 -11.53 -1.80
N PHE A 257 -19.25 -11.98 -0.64
CA PHE A 257 -19.90 -13.28 -0.57
C PHE A 257 -21.19 -13.19 -1.37
N ALA A 258 -21.13 -13.41 -2.68
CA ALA A 258 -22.31 -13.83 -3.41
C ALA A 258 -22.69 -15.21 -2.85
N PRO A 259 -23.82 -15.39 -2.13
CA PRO A 259 -24.30 -16.73 -1.86
C PRO A 259 -24.51 -17.38 -3.24
N GLU A 260 -23.90 -18.55 -3.40
CA GLU A 260 -24.01 -19.40 -4.59
C GLU A 260 -25.47 -19.39 -5.06
N LEU A 261 -25.72 -18.83 -6.25
CA LEU A 261 -26.98 -19.04 -6.95
C LEU A 261 -27.00 -20.53 -7.31
N ASN A 262 -27.57 -21.32 -6.41
CA ASN A 262 -27.83 -22.73 -6.60
C ASN A 262 -28.74 -22.85 -7.84
N PRO A 263 -28.26 -23.38 -8.98
CA PRO A 263 -29.13 -23.56 -10.14
C PRO A 263 -30.14 -24.63 -9.76
N LEU A 264 -31.40 -24.23 -9.70
CA LEU A 264 -32.55 -25.10 -9.42
C LEU A 264 -32.45 -26.40 -10.22
N SER A 265 -32.22 -27.50 -9.51
CA SER A 265 -32.54 -28.83 -10.00
C SER A 265 -34.03 -29.07 -9.77
N SER A 266 -34.84 -28.84 -10.80
CA SER A 266 -36.12 -29.52 -11.05
C SER A 266 -36.55 -29.30 -12.49
#